data_AF-A0A975LYB7-F1
#
_entry.id   AF-A0A975LYB7-F1
#
_cell.length_a   1.000
_cell.length_b   1.000
_cell.length_c   1.000
_cell.angle_alpha   90.00
_cell.angle_beta   90.00
_cell.angle_gamma   90.00
#
_symmetry.space_group_name_H-M   'P 1'
#
loop_
_entity.id
_entity.type
_entity.pdbx_description
1 polymer ?
#
loop_
_entity_poly.entity_id
_entity_poly.type
_entity_poly.pdbx_seq_one_letter_code
_entity_poly.pdbx_strand_id
1 'polypeptide(L)'
;MNNFLKFIQKTLNNSNERIVLQRFYLFIALFGFIIASFLNIFENSISKIILMMVIAAISIFFVNAIIWVIGEALKSNFLKNNKK
;
A
#
# COMPACT_ATOMS: atom_id res chain seq x y z
N MET A 1 19.55 8.62 -14.34
CA MET A 1 18.46 8.02 -13.54
C MET A 1 17.54 7.25 -14.49
N ASN A 2 17.29 5.96 -14.24
CA ASN A 2 16.50 5.09 -15.11
C ASN A 2 15.03 5.55 -15.22
N ASN A 3 14.35 5.37 -16.36
CA ASN A 3 12.96 5.83 -16.56
C ASN A 3 11.97 5.24 -15.54
N PHE A 4 12.21 4.00 -15.12
CA PHE A 4 11.43 3.31 -14.09
C PHE A 4 11.54 3.98 -12.71
N LEU A 5 12.74 4.39 -12.32
CA LEU A 5 12.96 5.13 -11.06
C LEU A 5 12.25 6.49 -11.07
N LYS A 6 12.26 7.20 -12.21
CA LYS A 6 11.49 8.44 -12.38
C LYS A 6 9.99 8.22 -12.23
N PHE A 7 9.46 7.11 -12.75
CA PHE A 7 8.05 6.76 -12.62
C PHE A 7 7.65 6.47 -11.16
N ILE A 8 8.44 5.68 -10.44
CA ILE A 8 8.18 5.40 -9.01
C ILE A 8 8.25 6.69 -8.20
N GLN A 9 9.29 7.51 -8.39
CA GLN A 9 9.42 8.80 -7.70
C GLN A 9 8.23 9.72 -7.99
N LYS A 10 7.81 9.85 -9.25
CA LYS A 10 6.65 10.67 -9.62
C LYS A 10 5.37 10.18 -8.95
N THR A 11 5.20 8.87 -8.82
CA THR A 11 3.99 8.29 -8.23
C THR A 11 3.98 8.40 -6.70
N LEU A 12 5.15 8.33 -6.07
CA LEU A 12 5.33 8.51 -4.62
C LEU A 12 5.48 9.98 -4.21
N ASN A 13 5.64 10.91 -5.15
CA ASN A 13 5.72 12.33 -4.83
C ASN A 13 4.31 12.88 -4.53
N ASN A 14 3.99 13.00 -3.24
CA ASN A 14 2.77 13.63 -2.75
C ASN A 14 3.09 14.31 -1.42
N SER A 15 2.55 15.50 -1.18
CA SER A 15 2.68 16.20 0.11
C SER A 15 1.95 15.47 1.25
N ASN A 16 0.98 14.61 0.92
CA ASN A 16 0.28 13.79 1.88
C ASN A 16 0.99 12.44 2.08
N GLU A 17 1.77 12.36 3.16
CA GLU A 17 2.53 11.16 3.56
C GLU A 17 1.65 9.89 3.64
N ARG A 18 0.38 10.01 4.05
CA ARG A 18 -0.56 8.87 4.09
C ARG A 18 -0.77 8.28 2.70
N ILE A 19 -0.99 9.13 1.70
CA ILE A 19 -1.23 8.72 0.32
C ILE A 19 0.05 8.09 -0.26
N VAL A 20 1.21 8.64 0.09
CA VAL A 20 2.51 8.04 -0.29
C VAL A 20 2.64 6.64 0.28
N LEU A 21 2.37 6.46 1.57
CA LEU A 21 2.46 5.16 2.25
C LEU A 21 1.47 4.13 1.68
N GLN A 22 0.22 4.54 1.41
CA GLN A 22 -0.77 3.67 0.76
C GLN A 22 -0.32 3.23 -0.65
N ARG A 23 0.21 4.16 -1.45
CA ARG A 23 0.76 3.85 -2.79
C ARG A 23 1.96 2.93 -2.70
N PHE A 24 2.80 3.11 -1.69
CA PHE A 24 3.98 2.28 -1.46
C PHE A 24 3.61 0.82 -1.17
N TYR A 25 2.66 0.56 -0.27
CA TYR A 25 2.18 -0.82 -0.02
C TYR A 25 1.58 -1.47 -1.26
N LEU A 26 0.82 -0.71 -2.06
CA LEU A 26 0.30 -1.17 -3.35
C LEU A 26 1.41 -1.53 -4.33
N PHE A 27 2.47 -0.73 -4.42
CA PHE A 27 3.62 -1.04 -5.27
C PHE A 27 4.34 -2.30 -4.82
N ILE A 28 4.60 -2.46 -3.52
CA ILE A 28 5.20 -3.69 -2.98
C ILE A 28 4.33 -4.90 -3.32
N ALA A 29 3.02 -4.81 -3.11
CA ALA A 29 2.10 -5.90 -3.42
C ALA A 29 2.11 -6.25 -4.92
N LEU A 30 2.04 -5.25 -5.80
CA LEU A 30 2.04 -5.45 -7.25
C LEU A 30 3.35 -6.09 -7.74
N PHE A 31 4.49 -5.49 -7.40
CA PHE A 31 5.79 -6.00 -7.83
C PHE A 31 6.10 -7.35 -7.19
N GLY A 32 5.80 -7.51 -5.90
CA GLY A 32 5.96 -8.78 -5.21
C GLY A 32 5.12 -9.88 -5.85
N PHE A 33 3.89 -9.59 -6.27
CA PHE A 33 3.03 -10.57 -6.95
C PHE A 33 3.57 -10.96 -8.32
N ILE A 34 4.04 -9.99 -9.12
CA ILE A 34 4.66 -10.26 -10.43
C ILE A 34 5.90 -11.14 -10.26
N ILE A 35 6.77 -10.78 -9.31
CA ILE A 35 8.01 -11.52 -9.00
C ILE A 35 7.68 -12.93 -8.50
N ALA A 36 6.75 -13.08 -7.56
CA ALA A 36 6.34 -14.38 -7.05
C ALA A 36 5.75 -15.26 -8.15
N SER A 37 4.89 -14.70 -9.01
CA SER A 37 4.29 -15.43 -10.12
C SER A 37 5.34 -15.94 -11.11
N PHE A 38 6.35 -15.11 -11.42
CA PHE A 38 7.48 -15.52 -12.26
C PHE A 38 8.33 -16.61 -11.58
N LEU A 39 8.70 -16.40 -10.31
CA LEU A 39 9.52 -17.34 -9.55
C LEU A 39 8.82 -18.66 -9.26
N ASN A 40 7.49 -18.68 -9.21
CA ASN A 40 6.71 -19.90 -9.01
C ASN A 40 7.00 -20.99 -10.05
N ILE A 41 7.39 -20.58 -11.26
CA ILE A 41 7.74 -21.49 -12.37
C ILE A 41 9.08 -22.20 -12.09
N PHE A 42 10.00 -21.53 -11.38
CA PHE A 42 11.36 -22.04 -11.14
C PHE A 42 11.52 -22.64 -9.74
N GLU A 43 11.00 -21.97 -8.72
CA GLU A 43 11.21 -22.30 -7.32
C GLU A 43 10.00 -21.92 -6.44
N ASN A 44 9.19 -22.92 -6.12
CA ASN A 44 7.92 -22.76 -5.40
C ASN A 44 8.11 -22.29 -3.94
N SER A 45 9.19 -22.70 -3.27
CA SER A 45 9.48 -22.31 -1.87
C SER A 45 9.69 -20.80 -1.73
N ILE A 46 10.55 -20.21 -2.57
CA ILE A 46 10.83 -18.77 -2.56
C ILE A 46 9.60 -17.97 -2.98
N SER A 47 8.89 -18.44 -4.02
CA SER A 47 7.62 -17.84 -4.46
C SER A 47 6.62 -17.70 -3.32
N LYS A 48 6.42 -18.75 -2.51
CA LYS A 48 5.51 -18.72 -1.35
C LYS A 48 5.91 -17.69 -0.30
N ILE A 49 7.21 -17.55 -0.01
CA ILE A 49 7.70 -16.54 0.95
C ILE A 49 7.39 -15.13 0.45
N ILE A 50 7.61 -14.88 -0.84
CA ILE A 50 7.30 -13.57 -1.46
C ILE A 50 5.79 -13.33 -1.47
N LEU A 51 4.99 -14.37 -1.74
CA LEU A 51 3.53 -14.28 -1.69
C LEU A 51 3.02 -13.94 -0.29
N MET A 52 3.64 -14.48 0.77
CA MET A 52 3.33 -14.10 2.16
C MET A 52 3.63 -12.62 2.42
N MET A 53 4.73 -12.09 1.89
CA MET A 53 5.03 -10.65 2.00
C MET A 53 4.01 -9.79 1.25
N VAL A 54 3.53 -10.23 0.10
CA VAL A 54 2.45 -9.56 -0.65
C VAL A 54 1.16 -9.54 0.16
N ILE A 55 0.77 -10.67 0.75
CA ILE A 55 -0.43 -10.77 1.60
C ILE A 55 -0.31 -9.84 2.82
N ALA A 56 0.86 -9.77 3.45
CA ALA A 56 1.11 -8.86 4.56
C ALA A 56 0.99 -7.39 4.13
N ALA A 57 1.59 -7.00 2.99
CA ALA A 57 1.49 -5.64 2.47
C ALA A 57 0.05 -5.24 2.16
N ILE A 58 -0.74 -6.14 1.55
CA ILE A 58 -2.17 -5.91 1.27
C ILE A 58 -2.98 -5.78 2.57
N SER A 59 -2.70 -6.64 3.55
CA SER A 59 -3.36 -6.58 4.86
C SER A 59 -3.13 -5.23 5.55
N ILE A 60 -1.87 -4.76 5.56
CA ILE A 60 -1.53 -3.45 6.13
C ILE A 60 -2.22 -2.32 5.36
N PHE A 61 -2.26 -2.39 4.03
CA PHE A 61 -2.97 -1.42 3.20
C PHE A 61 -4.45 -1.30 3.61
N PHE A 62 -5.16 -2.44 3.76
CA PHE A 62 -6.57 -2.44 4.15
C PHE A 62 -6.78 -1.92 5.56
N VAL A 63 -5.99 -2.37 6.54
CA VAL A 63 -6.09 -1.88 7.93
C VAL A 63 -5.92 -0.36 7.98
N ASN A 64 -4.91 0.17 7.29
CA ASN A 64 -4.67 1.61 7.23
C ASN A 64 -5.83 2.37 6.57
N ALA A 65 -6.39 1.82 5.48
CA ALA A 65 -7.54 2.42 4.82
C ALA A 65 -8.79 2.44 5.73
N ILE A 66 -9.08 1.34 6.42
CA ILE A 66 -10.23 1.22 7.32
C ILE A 66 -10.09 2.20 8.50
N ILE A 67 -8.94 2.21 9.18
CA ILE A 67 -8.67 3.13 10.30
C ILE A 67 -8.90 4.57 9.87
N TRP A 68 -8.44 4.94 8.66
CA TRP A 68 -8.62 6.29 8.15
C TRP A 68 -10.10 6.61 7.89
N VAL A 69 -10.86 5.72 7.27
CA VAL A 69 -12.29 5.92 7.03
C VAL A 69 -13.05 6.08 8.35
N ILE A 70 -12.75 5.24 9.35
CA ILE A 70 -13.33 5.35 10.68
C ILE A 70 -12.96 6.68 11.33
N GLY A 71 -11.68 7.07 11.28
CA GLY A 71 -11.20 8.32 11.85
C GLY A 71 -11.87 9.56 11.24
N GLU A 72 -12.01 9.60 9.91
CA GLU A 72 -12.75 10.68 9.22
C GLU A 72 -14.23 10.67 9.59
N ALA A 73 -14.88 9.50 9.66
CA ALA A 73 -16.27 9.38 10.05
C ALA A 73 -16.50 9.88 11.49
N LEU A 74 -15.61 9.52 12.42
CA LEU A 74 -15.67 9.98 13.81
C LEU A 74 -15.45 11.50 13.89
N LYS A 75 -14.46 12.04 13.19
CA LYS A 75 -14.20 13.48 13.15
C LYS A 75 -15.38 14.25 12.57
N SER A 76 -15.98 13.77 11.49
CA SER A 76 -17.13 14.41 10.86
C SER A 76 -18.35 14.44 11.77
N ASN A 77 -18.65 13.33 12.44
CA ASN A 77 -19.88 13.19 13.23
C ASN A 77 -19.77 13.76 14.66
N PHE A 78 -18.59 13.67 15.28
CA PHE A 78 -18.42 14.06 16.69
C PHE A 78 -17.63 15.36 16.88
N LEU A 79 -16.64 15.65 16.05
CA LEU A 79 -15.77 16.83 16.25
C LEU A 79 -16.24 18.06 15.46
N LYS A 80 -17.00 17.87 14.37
CA LYS A 80 -17.48 18.98 13.53
C LYS A 80 -18.70 19.71 14.11
N ASN A 81 -19.42 19.09 15.05
CA ASN A 81 -20.61 19.66 15.69
C ASN A 81 -20.34 20.61 16.88
N ASN A 82 -19.09 20.70 17.37
CA ASN A 82 -18.74 21.57 18.51
C ASN A 82 -18.41 23.02 18.11
N LYS A 83 -18.85 23.49 16.94
CA LYS A 83 -18.72 24.88 16.47
C LYS A 83 -20.09 25.57 16.35
N LYS A 84 -20.92 25.48 17.38
CA LYS A 84 -22.07 26.36 17.57
C LYS A 84 -21.92 27.09 18.89
#